data_AF-A0AAD7WN58-F1
#
_entry.id   AF-A0AAD7WN58-F1
#
_cell.length_a   1.000
_cell.length_b   1.000
_cell.length_c   1.000
_cell.angle_alpha   90.00
_cell.angle_beta   90.00
_cell.angle_gamma   90.00
#
_symmetry.space_group_name_H-M   'P 1'
#
loop_
_entity.id
_entity.type
_entity.pdbx_description
1 polymer ?
#
loop_
_entity_poly.entity_id
_entity_poly.type
_entity_poly.pdbx_seq_one_letter_code
_entity_poly.pdbx_strand_id
1 'polypeptide(L)'
;MNQRHAFRLELRDIWQIILVAIPKELLRVASDALKTGRIVERGGRDTEDDALERLKAELIELRGPVPTAWSKILDRKQGTKEPFEVYADRLWTLFTEYSGLEDANRDNNILLELLKNNAGPHVEQALTFGGGPAENTYRGIVEWATKVA
;
A
#
# COMPACT_ATOMS: atom_id res chain seq x y z
N MET A 1 -0.10 18.12 -33.52
CA MET A 1 -0.97 18.73 -32.49
C MET A 1 -1.57 17.59 -31.66
N ASN A 2 -0.87 17.13 -30.62
CA ASN A 2 -1.29 15.96 -29.82
C ASN A 2 -1.73 16.42 -28.43
N GLN A 3 -3.03 16.64 -28.29
CA GLN A 3 -3.68 16.87 -27.00
C GLN A 3 -3.67 15.56 -26.21
N ARG A 4 -2.63 15.34 -25.39
CA ARG A 4 -2.72 14.46 -24.22
C ARG A 4 -3.25 15.31 -23.08
N HIS A 5 -4.58 15.50 -23.01
CA HIS A 5 -5.18 15.88 -21.75
C HIS A 5 -5.08 14.66 -20.83
N ALA A 6 -4.10 14.68 -19.92
CA ALA A 6 -4.13 13.82 -18.75
C ALA A 6 -5.48 14.05 -18.06
N PHE A 7 -6.23 12.98 -17.78
CA PHE A 7 -7.44 13.06 -16.99
C PHE A 7 -7.09 13.65 -15.62
N ARG A 8 -7.26 14.96 -15.45
CA ARG A 8 -7.18 15.59 -14.15
C ARG A 8 -8.53 15.34 -13.49
N LEU A 9 -8.59 14.29 -12.68
CA LEU A 9 -9.80 13.99 -11.89
C LEU A 9 -10.03 15.14 -10.93
N GLU A 10 -11.23 15.69 -10.93
CA GLU A 10 -11.65 16.64 -9.91
C GLU A 10 -11.98 15.87 -8.63
N LEU A 11 -11.95 16.57 -7.50
CA LEU A 11 -12.28 15.98 -6.19
C LEU A 11 -13.66 15.29 -6.18
N ARG A 12 -14.62 15.83 -6.94
CA ARG A 12 -15.93 15.22 -7.16
C ARG A 12 -15.83 13.87 -7.86
N ASP A 13 -15.00 13.75 -8.89
CA ASP A 13 -14.81 12.51 -9.64
C ASP A 13 -14.18 11.44 -8.73
N ILE A 14 -13.18 11.83 -7.94
CA ILE A 14 -12.53 10.97 -6.94
C ILE A 14 -13.57 10.41 -5.96
N TRP A 15 -14.42 11.27 -5.41
CA TRP A 15 -15.50 10.85 -4.50
C TRP A 15 -16.50 9.90 -5.17
N GLN A 16 -16.92 10.17 -6.41
CA GLN A 16 -17.83 9.29 -7.14
C GLN A 16 -17.22 7.91 -7.39
N ILE A 17 -15.95 7.86 -7.79
CA ILE A 17 -15.22 6.60 -7.99
C ILE A 17 -15.17 5.81 -6.67
N ILE A 18 -14.88 6.48 -5.56
CA ILE A 18 -14.88 5.88 -4.23
C ILE A 18 -16.24 5.27 -3.89
N LEU A 19 -17.34 6.01 -4.08
CA LEU A 19 -18.68 5.50 -3.79
C LEU A 19 -19.04 4.25 -4.59
N VAL A 20 -18.57 4.17 -5.84
CA VAL A 20 -18.79 2.99 -6.69
C VAL A 20 -17.88 1.82 -6.28
N ALA A 21 -16.69 2.11 -5.75
CA ALA A 21 -15.70 1.11 -5.38
C ALA A 21 -15.92 0.51 -3.97
N ILE A 22 -16.57 1.23 -3.05
CA ILE A 22 -16.83 0.73 -1.69
C ILE A 22 -17.91 -0.37 -1.73
N PRO A 23 -17.65 -1.55 -1.14
CA PRO A 23 -18.65 -2.60 -0.95
C PRO A 23 -19.93 -2.09 -0.27
N LYS A 24 -21.09 -2.62 -0.68
CA LYS A 24 -22.40 -2.17 -0.16
C LYS A 24 -22.52 -2.31 1.36
N GLU A 25 -21.84 -3.28 1.94
CA GLU A 25 -21.80 -3.55 3.37
C GLU A 25 -21.11 -2.41 4.13
N LEU A 26 -19.99 -1.92 3.59
CA LEU A 26 -19.26 -0.78 4.15
C LEU A 26 -20.03 0.52 3.90
N LEU A 27 -20.64 0.70 2.73
CA LEU A 27 -21.50 1.87 2.46
C LEU A 27 -22.65 2.01 3.47
N ARG A 28 -23.13 0.93 4.11
CA ARG A 28 -24.16 1.04 5.16
C ARG A 28 -23.65 1.79 6.39
N VAL A 29 -22.40 1.55 6.76
CA VAL A 29 -21.77 2.09 7.98
C VAL A 29 -20.94 3.36 7.73
N ALA A 30 -20.68 3.72 6.47
CA ALA A 30 -20.07 5.01 6.09
C ALA A 30 -20.87 6.21 6.63
N SER A 31 -20.20 7.35 6.88
CA SER A 31 -20.92 8.55 7.30
C SER A 31 -21.86 9.08 6.21
N ASP A 32 -22.83 9.87 6.65
CA ASP A 32 -23.70 10.61 5.74
C ASP A 32 -22.92 11.62 4.91
N ALA A 33 -21.81 12.17 5.43
CA ALA A 33 -20.97 13.09 4.70
C ALA A 33 -20.33 12.42 3.47
N LEU A 34 -19.86 11.17 3.62
CA LEU A 34 -19.35 10.38 2.50
C LEU A 34 -20.47 10.02 1.52
N LYS A 35 -21.63 9.56 2.01
CA LYS A 35 -22.76 9.16 1.14
C LYS A 35 -23.33 10.30 0.30
N THR A 36 -23.37 11.50 0.86
CA THR A 36 -24.01 12.67 0.24
C THR A 36 -23.04 13.57 -0.53
N GLY A 37 -21.73 13.35 -0.39
CA GLY A 37 -20.70 14.16 -1.03
C GLY A 37 -20.32 15.43 -0.27
N ARG A 38 -20.92 15.68 0.90
CA ARG A 38 -20.53 16.79 1.78
C ARG A 38 -19.07 16.75 2.20
N ILE A 39 -18.46 15.57 2.20
CA ILE A 39 -17.05 15.40 2.55
C ILE A 39 -16.09 16.13 1.58
N VAL A 40 -16.50 16.28 0.32
CA VAL A 40 -15.75 16.97 -0.74
C VAL A 40 -16.24 18.39 -1.01
N GLU A 41 -17.27 18.84 -0.31
CA GLU A 41 -17.68 20.24 -0.34
C GLU A 41 -16.60 21.10 0.32
N ARG A 42 -16.27 22.22 -0.33
CA ARG A 42 -15.30 23.19 0.18
C ARG A 42 -16.04 24.31 0.90
N GLY A 43 -15.80 24.44 2.21
CA GLY A 43 -16.18 25.63 2.97
C GLY A 43 -15.37 26.86 2.57
N GLY A 44 -15.76 28.05 3.05
CA GLY A 44 -15.19 29.33 2.61
C GLY A 44 -13.67 29.52 2.81
N ARG A 45 -13.00 28.65 3.59
CA ARG A 45 -11.52 28.61 3.72
C ARG A 45 -10.91 27.26 3.38
N ASP A 46 -11.71 26.28 2.92
CA ASP A 46 -11.20 24.95 2.62
C ASP A 46 -10.38 24.94 1.32
N THR A 47 -9.20 24.37 1.42
CA THR A 47 -8.40 23.95 0.27
C THR A 47 -8.91 22.64 -0.30
N GLU A 48 -8.40 22.26 -1.47
CA GLU A 48 -8.66 20.93 -2.04
C GLU A 48 -8.01 19.83 -1.21
N ASP A 49 -6.81 20.10 -0.67
CA ASP A 49 -6.07 19.19 0.21
C ASP A 49 -6.84 18.91 1.50
N ASP A 50 -7.50 19.91 2.08
CA ASP A 50 -8.34 19.73 3.28
C ASP A 50 -9.46 18.72 3.04
N ALA A 51 -10.06 18.77 1.86
CA ALA A 51 -11.15 17.86 1.50
C ALA A 51 -10.63 16.45 1.16
N LEU A 52 -9.44 16.33 0.57
CA LEU A 52 -8.76 15.04 0.37
C LEU A 52 -8.38 14.38 1.70
N GLU A 53 -7.87 15.13 2.68
CA GLU A 53 -7.51 14.58 3.99
C GLU A 53 -8.76 14.13 4.77
N ARG A 54 -9.88 14.86 4.69
CA ARG A 54 -11.16 14.38 5.24
C ARG A 54 -11.60 13.07 4.59
N LEU A 55 -11.57 13.01 3.26
CA LEU A 55 -11.96 11.82 2.50
C LEU A 55 -11.09 10.61 2.86
N LYS A 56 -9.77 10.83 3.00
CA LYS A 56 -8.82 9.80 3.43
C LYS A 56 -9.08 9.32 4.85
N ALA A 57 -9.30 10.23 5.80
CA ALA A 57 -9.60 9.88 7.19
C ALA A 57 -10.87 9.01 7.27
N GLU A 58 -11.92 9.41 6.57
CA GLU A 58 -13.18 8.66 6.49
C GLU A 58 -12.99 7.25 5.90
N LEU A 59 -12.17 7.11 4.85
CA LEU A 59 -11.86 5.80 4.28
C LEU A 59 -11.06 4.91 5.23
N ILE A 60 -10.17 5.50 6.04
CA ILE A 60 -9.41 4.79 7.07
C ILE A 60 -10.36 4.33 8.19
N GLU A 61 -11.26 5.19 8.65
CA GLU A 61 -12.28 4.82 9.63
C GLU A 61 -13.20 3.72 9.09
N LEU A 62 -13.62 3.84 7.84
CA LEU A 62 -14.49 2.87 7.17
C LEU A 62 -13.83 1.50 6.99
N ARG A 63 -12.51 1.48 6.75
CA ARG A 63 -11.70 0.25 6.75
C ARG A 63 -11.78 -0.46 8.12
N GLY A 64 -12.02 0.29 9.20
CA GLY A 64 -12.03 -0.23 10.55
C GLY A 64 -10.61 -0.60 11.04
N PRO A 65 -10.50 -1.22 12.23
CA PRO A 65 -9.22 -1.69 12.73
C PRO A 65 -8.61 -2.68 11.74
N VAL A 66 -7.34 -2.47 11.39
CA VAL A 66 -6.60 -3.35 10.49
C VAL A 66 -6.60 -4.77 11.07
N PRO A 67 -7.34 -5.72 10.48
CA PRO A 67 -7.39 -7.07 11.04
C PRO A 67 -6.00 -7.67 10.94
N THR A 68 -5.39 -7.98 12.09
CA THR A 68 -4.12 -8.68 12.12
C THR A 68 -4.30 -10.06 11.51
N ALA A 69 -3.70 -10.28 10.34
CA ALA A 69 -3.77 -11.54 9.61
C ALA A 69 -2.37 -11.93 9.12
N TRP A 70 -1.45 -12.19 10.06
CA TRP A 70 -0.05 -12.54 9.77
C TRP A 70 0.09 -13.74 8.83
N SER A 71 -0.85 -14.69 8.83
CA SER A 71 -0.86 -15.80 7.86
C SER A 71 -0.91 -15.34 6.40
N LYS A 72 -1.48 -14.17 6.11
CA LYS A 72 -1.47 -13.58 4.76
C LYS A 72 -0.12 -13.01 4.36
N ILE A 73 0.80 -12.80 5.31
CA ILE A 73 2.13 -12.19 5.12
C ILE A 73 3.24 -13.26 5.18
N LEU A 74 3.26 -14.07 6.25
CA LEU A 74 4.39 -14.96 6.57
C LEU A 74 4.68 -15.99 5.48
N ASP A 75 3.65 -16.50 4.81
CA ASP A 75 3.80 -17.54 3.76
C ASP A 75 4.05 -16.97 2.37
N ARG A 76 4.24 -15.64 2.25
CA ARG A 76 4.40 -14.97 0.95
C ARG A 76 5.84 -15.02 0.49
N LYS A 77 6.11 -16.05 -0.31
CA LYS A 77 7.35 -16.24 -1.05
C LYS A 77 7.32 -15.53 -2.40
N GLN A 78 8.52 -15.14 -2.87
CA GLN A 78 8.75 -14.71 -4.23
C GLN A 78 8.45 -15.88 -5.19
N GLY A 79 7.65 -15.61 -6.23
CA GLY A 79 7.41 -16.59 -7.28
C GLY A 79 8.68 -16.87 -8.10
N THR A 80 8.82 -18.09 -8.64
CA THR A 80 10.02 -18.53 -9.39
C THR A 80 10.40 -17.64 -10.59
N LYS A 81 9.45 -16.89 -11.15
CA LYS A 81 9.66 -15.95 -12.26
C LYS A 81 9.22 -14.52 -11.92
N GLU A 82 8.94 -14.25 -10.65
CA GLU A 82 8.52 -12.93 -10.20
C GLU A 82 9.77 -12.07 -9.99
N PRO A 83 9.89 -10.89 -10.64
CA PRO A 83 10.96 -9.95 -10.34
C PRO A 83 10.94 -9.57 -8.86
N PHE A 84 12.11 -9.39 -8.25
CA PHE A 84 12.20 -9.17 -6.81
C PHE A 84 11.47 -7.88 -6.37
N GLU A 85 11.54 -6.82 -7.17
CA GLU A 85 10.84 -5.56 -6.91
C GLU A 85 9.30 -5.72 -6.90
N VAL A 86 8.76 -6.58 -7.76
CA VAL A 86 7.31 -6.88 -7.80
C VAL A 86 6.91 -7.67 -6.55
N TYR A 87 7.73 -8.64 -6.17
CA TYR A 87 7.56 -9.39 -4.92
C TYR A 87 7.58 -8.47 -3.70
N ALA A 88 8.57 -7.57 -3.63
CA ALA A 88 8.75 -6.66 -2.51
C ALA A 88 7.55 -5.71 -2.35
N ASP A 89 7.07 -5.12 -3.45
CA ASP A 89 5.90 -4.25 -3.42
C ASP A 89 4.62 -5.01 -3.01
N ARG A 90 4.45 -6.24 -3.50
CA ARG A 90 3.33 -7.10 -3.08
C ARG A 90 3.40 -7.43 -1.60
N LEU A 91 4.58 -7.76 -1.07
CA LEU A 91 4.76 -8.04 0.36
C LEU A 91 4.52 -6.78 1.19
N TRP A 92 4.98 -5.61 0.75
CA TRP A 92 4.73 -4.32 1.41
C TRP A 92 3.23 -4.02 1.50
N THR A 93 2.48 -4.20 0.42
CA THR A 93 1.01 -4.03 0.46
C THR A 93 0.38 -4.98 1.48
N LEU A 94 0.74 -6.26 1.48
CA LEU A 94 0.19 -7.21 2.45
C LEU A 94 0.59 -6.87 3.89
N PHE A 95 1.81 -6.37 4.11
CA PHE A 95 2.31 -5.97 5.40
C PHE A 95 1.53 -4.77 5.96
N THR A 96 1.31 -3.73 5.15
CA THR A 96 0.49 -2.58 5.56
C THR A 96 -0.98 -2.93 5.73
N GLU A 97 -1.47 -3.90 4.96
CA GLU A 97 -2.87 -4.30 4.99
C GLU A 97 -3.20 -5.22 6.17
N TYR A 98 -2.25 -6.07 6.62
CA TYR A 98 -2.55 -7.18 7.54
C TYR A 98 -1.62 -7.30 8.76
N SER A 99 -0.59 -6.47 8.91
CA SER A 99 0.29 -6.55 10.10
C SER A 99 -0.40 -6.07 11.38
N GLY A 100 -1.39 -5.18 11.26
CA GLY A 100 -2.01 -4.50 12.40
C GLY A 100 -1.10 -3.47 13.07
N LEU A 101 0.03 -3.11 12.45
CA LEU A 101 0.92 -2.06 12.96
C LEU A 101 0.40 -0.69 12.55
N GLU A 102 0.15 0.19 13.52
CA GLU A 102 -0.31 1.57 13.29
C GLU A 102 0.72 2.38 12.49
N ASP A 103 2.02 2.21 12.80
CA ASP A 103 3.14 2.90 12.15
C ASP A 103 3.95 1.98 11.21
N ALA A 104 3.26 1.13 10.44
CA ALA A 104 3.90 0.32 9.42
C ALA A 104 4.67 1.20 8.42
N ASN A 105 5.98 0.97 8.30
CA ASN A 105 6.86 1.68 7.38
C ASN A 105 7.78 0.69 6.64
N ARG A 106 8.39 1.14 5.56
CA ARG A 106 9.20 0.28 4.67
C ARG A 106 10.49 -0.22 5.32
N ASP A 107 11.03 0.52 6.28
CA ASP A 107 12.24 0.13 7.00
C ASP A 107 11.93 -0.58 8.32
N ASN A 108 10.70 -1.09 8.47
CA ASN A 108 10.33 -1.93 9.59
C ASN A 108 11.10 -3.26 9.53
N ASN A 109 11.87 -3.56 10.58
CA ASN A 109 12.72 -4.76 10.64
C ASN A 109 11.98 -6.07 10.30
N ILE A 110 10.71 -6.22 10.69
CA ILE A 110 9.95 -7.45 10.38
C ILE A 110 9.76 -7.58 8.87
N LEU A 111 9.42 -6.49 8.18
CA LEU A 111 9.28 -6.49 6.73
C LEU A 111 10.63 -6.80 6.05
N LEU A 112 11.73 -6.20 6.53
CA LEU A 112 13.05 -6.42 5.96
C LEU A 112 13.50 -7.89 6.10
N GLU A 113 13.23 -8.51 7.26
CA GLU A 113 13.50 -9.93 7.47
C GLU A 113 12.62 -10.81 6.58
N LEU A 114 11.33 -10.47 6.41
CA LEU A 114 10.44 -11.22 5.53
C LEU A 114 10.91 -11.15 4.07
N LEU A 115 11.34 -9.98 3.59
CA LEU A 115 11.89 -9.83 2.22
C LEU A 115 13.07 -10.77 1.97
N LYS A 116 13.96 -10.95 2.95
CA LYS A 116 15.14 -11.82 2.85
C LYS A 116 14.76 -13.29 2.96
N ASN A 117 13.97 -13.66 3.96
CA ASN A 117 13.64 -15.06 4.28
C ASN A 117 12.67 -15.70 3.29
N ASN A 118 11.87 -14.89 2.59
CA ASN A 118 10.90 -15.36 1.62
C ASN A 118 11.30 -15.02 0.18
N ALA A 119 12.55 -14.60 -0.03
CA ALA A 119 13.13 -14.38 -1.34
C ALA A 119 13.20 -15.68 -2.17
N GLY A 120 13.38 -15.52 -3.48
CA GLY A 120 13.57 -16.62 -4.41
C GLY A 120 14.95 -17.28 -4.26
N PRO A 121 15.14 -18.45 -4.88
CA PRO A 121 16.33 -19.28 -4.67
C PRO A 121 17.67 -18.59 -4.94
N HIS A 122 17.72 -17.69 -5.93
CA HIS A 122 18.96 -16.96 -6.26
C HIS A 122 19.39 -16.01 -5.15
N VAL A 123 18.43 -15.29 -4.56
CA VAL A 123 18.68 -14.36 -3.45
C VAL A 123 18.99 -15.14 -2.18
N GLU A 124 18.25 -16.23 -1.90
CA GLU A 124 18.52 -17.12 -0.75
C GLU A 124 19.92 -17.72 -0.81
N GLN A 125 20.35 -18.20 -1.98
CA GLN A 125 21.71 -18.69 -2.19
C GLN A 125 22.74 -17.59 -1.98
N ALA A 126 22.51 -16.39 -2.53
CA ALA A 126 23.43 -15.28 -2.37
C ALA A 126 23.62 -14.88 -0.90
N LEU A 127 22.52 -14.84 -0.11
CA LEU A 127 22.58 -14.64 1.34
C LEU A 127 23.39 -15.75 2.03
N THR A 128 23.17 -17.01 1.65
CA THR A 128 23.86 -18.17 2.23
C THR A 128 25.37 -18.13 1.99
N PHE A 129 25.81 -17.62 0.83
CA PHE A 129 27.23 -17.47 0.50
C PHE A 129 27.85 -16.16 1.02
N GLY A 130 27.18 -15.45 1.93
CA GLY A 130 27.69 -14.24 2.58
C GLY A 130 27.54 -12.97 1.74
N GLY A 131 26.80 -13.02 0.63
CA GLY A 131 26.34 -11.84 -0.08
C GLY A 131 25.20 -11.16 0.70
N GLY A 132 24.99 -9.87 0.45
CA GLY A 132 23.91 -9.13 1.08
C GLY A 132 23.84 -7.69 0.60
N PRO A 133 22.74 -6.99 0.93
CA PRO A 133 22.62 -5.57 0.65
C PRO A 133 23.65 -4.78 1.47
N ALA A 134 24.15 -3.68 0.90
CA ALA A 134 25.08 -2.79 1.59
C ALA A 134 24.43 -2.10 2.80
N GLU A 135 23.12 -1.85 2.72
CA GLU A 135 22.32 -1.26 3.77
C GLU A 135 21.09 -2.14 4.03
N ASN A 136 20.78 -2.37 5.32
CA ASN A 136 19.56 -3.08 5.71
C ASN A 136 18.37 -2.11 5.73
N THR A 137 18.05 -1.59 4.54
CA THR A 137 16.87 -0.76 4.25
C THR A 137 16.04 -1.43 3.17
N TYR A 138 14.76 -1.08 3.05
CA TYR A 138 13.90 -1.62 1.99
C TYR A 138 14.53 -1.44 0.62
N ARG A 139 15.01 -0.22 0.37
CA ARG A 139 15.65 0.15 -0.89
C ARG A 139 16.94 -0.62 -1.10
N GLY A 140 17.80 -0.72 -0.09
CA GLY A 140 19.06 -1.47 -0.18
C GLY A 140 18.84 -2.95 -0.49
N ILE A 141 17.85 -3.58 0.15
CA ILE A 141 17.46 -4.97 -0.11
C ILE A 141 16.93 -5.14 -1.53
N VAL A 142 15.99 -4.30 -1.98
CA VAL A 142 15.42 -4.40 -3.33
C VAL A 142 16.48 -4.18 -4.40
N GLU A 143 17.28 -3.12 -4.30
CA GLU A 143 18.33 -2.82 -5.29
C GLU A 143 19.39 -3.92 -5.37
N TRP A 144 19.75 -4.52 -4.24
CA TRP A 144 20.68 -5.64 -4.21
C TRP A 144 20.05 -6.91 -4.80
N ALA A 145 18.88 -7.30 -4.31
CA ALA A 145 18.23 -8.55 -4.71
C ALA A 145 17.82 -8.54 -6.18
N THR A 146 17.37 -7.42 -6.75
CA THR A 146 17.08 -7.30 -8.20
C THR A 146 18.34 -7.51 -9.07
N LYS A 147 19.55 -7.27 -8.56
CA LYS A 147 20.79 -7.53 -9.31
C LYS A 147 21.23 -9.00 -9.28
N VAL A 148 20.77 -9.75 -8.28
CA VAL A 148 21.19 -11.13 -8.04
C VAL A 148 20.11 -12.14 -8.41
N ALA A 149 18.85 -11.71 -8.48
CA ALA A 149 17.68 -12.50 -8.87
C ALA A 149 17.60 -12.78 -10.38
#